data_AF-A0A7X7DPY1-F1
#
_entry.id   AF-A0A7X7DPY1-F1
#
_cell.length_a   1.000
_cell.length_b   1.000
_cell.length_c   1.000
_cell.angle_alpha   90.00
_cell.angle_beta   90.00
_cell.angle_gamma   90.00
#
_symmetry.space_group_name_H-M   'P 1'
#
loop_
_entity.id
_entity.type
_entity.pdbx_description
1 polymer ?
#
loop_
_entity_poly.entity_id
_entity_poly.type
_entity_poly.pdbx_seq_one_letter_code
_entity_poly.pdbx_strand_id
1 'polypeptide(L)'
;MMLSKYVAIFLGIAVSITAVQAQVDPNFHCYLLFGQSNMAGGGAGVALGGSGSGTLNAADCDTSPRVKVLAFTTCNAGSIVACKNSPQGRTADKWYTASPGLHICNEGVSPGDWFAKTMLDSIRSDIKIGLIPCALSGQGLQVFVKGGSNFNIPNWAHPTLGNKSPYDWMLNRCKIAQQTGVIKGILLHQGESGSGSKAWGDVAKQIMDDLKKDLSLPGNIPVIVGELRQDSKACCAGGNTAINAFAKSYPGCGLASSKNLGVQTDADDPYHFNPEGMRELGKRYANAFLSLADRQYMPRIGDVAIQNPQRSRMATAASVRALNDDIQIYTLDGKRASRNQIRSELSGAVHSGNLYLVSGKSGQNMQLMMLNP
;
A
#
# COMPACT_ATOMS: atom_id res chain seq x y z
N MET A 1 -68.23 -45.33 -0.68
CA MET A 1 -67.38 -44.48 -1.56
C MET A 1 -66.43 -43.70 -0.68
N MET A 2 -65.14 -44.05 -0.72
CA MET A 2 -64.09 -43.40 0.07
C MET A 2 -63.70 -42.06 -0.57
N LEU A 3 -63.68 -40.97 0.20
CA LEU A 3 -62.94 -39.75 -0.17
C LEU A 3 -61.63 -39.72 0.62
N SER A 4 -60.52 -39.86 -0.10
CA SER A 4 -59.16 -39.82 0.46
C SER A 4 -58.71 -38.38 0.70
N LYS A 5 -58.08 -38.17 1.87
CA LYS A 5 -57.45 -36.94 2.32
C LYS A 5 -56.05 -36.81 1.70
N TYR A 6 -55.78 -35.73 0.98
CA TYR A 6 -54.41 -35.25 0.76
C TYR A 6 -54.39 -33.73 0.84
N VAL A 7 -53.93 -33.22 1.98
CA VAL A 7 -53.47 -31.82 2.13
C VAL A 7 -51.96 -31.87 1.92
N ALA A 8 -51.50 -31.34 0.79
CA ALA A 8 -50.07 -31.17 0.51
C ALA A 8 -49.57 -29.92 1.25
N ILE A 9 -48.77 -30.11 2.30
CA ILE A 9 -48.04 -29.04 2.98
C ILE A 9 -46.74 -28.83 2.20
N PHE A 10 -46.65 -27.75 1.42
CA PHE A 10 -45.38 -27.29 0.85
C PHE A 10 -44.59 -26.54 1.92
N LEU A 11 -43.58 -27.18 2.49
CA LEU A 11 -42.57 -26.54 3.33
C LEU A 11 -41.54 -25.86 2.42
N GLY A 12 -41.66 -24.55 2.20
CA GLY A 12 -40.65 -23.77 1.49
C GLY A 12 -39.39 -23.62 2.36
N ILE A 13 -38.30 -24.28 1.98
CA ILE A 13 -36.98 -24.06 2.59
C ILE A 13 -36.44 -22.75 2.01
N ALA A 14 -36.55 -21.66 2.78
CA ALA A 14 -35.84 -20.42 2.48
C ALA A 14 -34.34 -20.63 2.77
N VAL A 15 -33.55 -20.88 1.72
CA VAL A 15 -32.10 -20.85 1.81
C VAL A 15 -31.66 -19.39 1.85
N SER A 16 -31.50 -18.86 3.05
CA SER A 16 -30.86 -17.56 3.26
C SER A 16 -29.38 -17.66 2.91
N ILE A 17 -29.01 -17.25 1.70
CA ILE A 17 -27.61 -17.06 1.32
C ILE A 17 -27.12 -15.81 2.05
N THR A 18 -26.55 -15.99 3.25
CA THR A 18 -25.75 -14.95 3.88
C THR A 18 -24.46 -14.83 3.07
N ALA A 19 -24.35 -13.77 2.27
CA ALA A 19 -23.08 -13.40 1.67
C ALA A 19 -22.10 -13.13 2.82
N VAL A 20 -21.19 -14.07 3.08
CA VAL A 20 -20.07 -13.86 3.99
C VAL A 20 -19.23 -12.74 3.35
N GLN A 21 -19.42 -11.51 3.82
CA GLN A 21 -18.47 -10.45 3.52
C GLN A 21 -17.13 -10.89 4.12
N ALA A 22 -16.16 -11.16 3.25
CA ALA A 22 -14.81 -11.47 3.67
C ALA A 22 -14.32 -10.33 4.58
N GLN A 23 -13.97 -10.66 5.82
CA GLN A 23 -13.46 -9.68 6.78
C GLN A 23 -12.19 -9.05 6.21
N VAL A 24 -12.04 -7.72 6.35
CA VAL A 24 -10.81 -6.99 5.99
C VAL A 24 -9.62 -7.66 6.68
N ASP A 25 -8.60 -8.04 5.90
CA ASP A 25 -7.40 -8.66 6.41
C ASP A 25 -6.44 -7.56 6.95
N PRO A 26 -6.24 -7.44 8.27
CA PRO A 26 -5.39 -6.41 8.84
C PRO A 26 -3.91 -6.58 8.45
N ASN A 27 -3.50 -7.78 8.02
CA ASN A 27 -2.15 -8.09 7.55
C ASN A 27 -2.01 -7.94 6.03
N PHE A 28 -3.06 -7.52 5.31
CA PHE A 28 -2.94 -7.11 3.92
C PHE A 28 -2.70 -5.60 3.85
N HIS A 29 -1.42 -5.23 3.76
CA HIS A 29 -0.95 -3.85 3.81
C HIS A 29 -0.89 -3.26 2.40
N CYS A 30 -1.71 -2.26 2.12
CA CYS A 30 -1.88 -1.67 0.80
C CYS A 30 -1.16 -0.31 0.67
N TYR A 31 -0.64 0.00 -0.52
CA TYR A 31 0.14 1.19 -0.81
C TYR A 31 -0.35 1.85 -2.09
N LEU A 32 -0.72 3.12 -2.00
CA LEU A 32 -1.08 3.92 -3.17
C LEU A 32 0.19 4.32 -3.93
N LEU A 33 0.19 4.09 -5.24
CA LEU A 33 1.26 4.49 -6.15
C LEU A 33 0.67 5.49 -7.16
N PHE A 34 1.01 6.77 -7.07
CA PHE A 34 0.50 7.76 -8.02
C PHE A 34 1.55 8.78 -8.45
N GLY A 35 1.20 9.57 -9.46
CA GLY A 35 2.14 10.49 -10.13
C GLY A 35 2.10 10.30 -11.64
N GLN A 36 3.26 10.19 -12.28
CA GLN A 36 3.38 10.10 -13.74
C GLN A 36 4.26 8.92 -14.22
N SER A 37 4.84 9.03 -15.42
CA SER A 37 5.51 7.93 -16.14
C SER A 37 6.62 7.24 -15.36
N ASN A 38 7.41 7.95 -14.55
CA ASN A 38 8.45 7.32 -13.73
C ASN A 38 7.88 6.52 -12.54
N MET A 39 6.70 6.86 -11.99
CA MET A 39 5.96 5.96 -11.08
C MET A 39 5.38 4.76 -11.84
N ALA A 40 4.92 5.00 -13.07
CA ALA A 40 4.29 3.96 -13.89
C ALA A 40 5.28 2.89 -14.37
N GLY A 41 6.55 3.26 -14.56
CA GLY A 41 7.58 2.43 -15.21
C GLY A 41 7.67 2.68 -16.71
N GLY A 42 7.17 3.82 -17.20
CA GLY A 42 7.06 4.15 -18.62
C GLY A 42 8.39 4.24 -19.35
N GLY A 43 9.47 4.65 -18.67
CA GLY A 43 10.81 4.64 -19.24
C GLY A 43 11.47 3.26 -19.31
N ALA A 44 11.08 2.32 -18.46
CA ALA A 44 11.74 1.02 -18.32
C ALA A 44 11.17 -0.06 -19.27
N GLY A 45 10.29 0.31 -20.21
CA GLY A 45 9.56 -0.61 -21.08
C GLY A 45 10.39 -1.19 -22.21
N VAL A 46 10.37 -2.52 -22.34
CA VAL A 46 11.15 -3.30 -23.33
C VAL A 46 10.45 -3.59 -24.66
N ALA A 47 9.16 -3.25 -24.86
CA ALA A 47 8.56 -3.28 -26.20
C ALA A 47 7.16 -2.64 -26.27
N LEU A 48 7.12 -1.41 -26.80
CA LEU A 48 6.18 -0.84 -27.79
C LEU A 48 6.32 0.69 -27.70
N GLY A 49 7.25 1.24 -28.48
CA GLY A 49 7.47 2.69 -28.60
C GLY A 49 8.47 3.30 -27.61
N GLY A 50 8.92 2.56 -26.60
CA GLY A 50 10.06 2.97 -25.75
C GLY A 50 11.38 2.56 -26.39
N SER A 51 12.22 3.53 -26.71
CA SER A 51 13.65 3.34 -26.96
C SER A 51 14.35 3.18 -25.61
N GLY A 52 14.08 2.11 -24.86
CA GLY A 52 14.59 1.98 -23.50
C GLY A 52 16.02 1.43 -23.48
N SER A 53 16.99 2.24 -23.09
CA SER A 53 18.31 1.79 -22.64
C SER A 53 18.17 1.03 -21.32
N GLY A 54 19.01 0.00 -21.12
CA GLY A 54 19.05 -0.82 -19.92
C GLY A 54 18.28 -2.14 -20.04
N THR A 55 18.72 -3.14 -19.28
CA THR A 55 18.22 -4.51 -19.38
C THR A 55 17.52 -4.92 -18.08
N LEU A 56 16.35 -5.53 -18.22
CA LEU A 56 15.73 -6.27 -17.12
C LEU A 56 16.67 -7.40 -16.69
N ASN A 57 16.82 -7.59 -15.38
CA ASN A 57 17.52 -8.76 -14.86
C ASN A 57 16.50 -9.84 -14.45
N ALA A 58 16.99 -11.04 -14.13
CA ALA A 58 16.12 -12.14 -13.71
C ALA A 58 15.28 -11.77 -12.47
N ALA A 59 15.89 -11.05 -11.51
CA ALA A 59 15.23 -10.64 -10.27
C ALA A 59 14.07 -9.65 -10.49
N ASP A 60 14.05 -8.89 -11.59
CA ASP A 60 12.90 -8.06 -11.97
C ASP A 60 11.64 -8.90 -12.18
N CYS A 61 11.82 -10.12 -12.69
CA CYS A 61 10.75 -11.06 -13.01
C CYS A 61 10.36 -12.00 -11.88
N ASP A 62 11.06 -11.95 -10.74
CA ASP A 62 10.67 -12.71 -9.55
C ASP A 62 9.33 -12.23 -9.01
N THR A 63 8.44 -13.18 -8.75
CA THR A 63 7.11 -12.93 -8.21
C THR A 63 6.97 -13.57 -6.84
N SER A 64 6.11 -13.02 -6.00
CA SER A 64 5.78 -13.58 -4.69
C SER A 64 4.27 -13.56 -4.50
N PRO A 65 3.65 -14.66 -4.01
CA PRO A 65 2.22 -14.68 -3.73
C PRO A 65 1.82 -13.67 -2.64
N ARG A 66 2.79 -13.14 -1.86
CA ARG A 66 2.59 -12.10 -0.85
C ARG A 66 2.45 -10.70 -1.45
N VAL A 67 2.83 -10.47 -2.71
CA VAL A 67 2.67 -9.17 -3.36
C VAL A 67 1.51 -9.25 -4.35
N LYS A 68 0.49 -8.43 -4.11
CA LYS A 68 -0.68 -8.27 -4.96
C LYS A 68 -0.72 -6.88 -5.56
N VAL A 69 -1.30 -6.76 -6.74
CA VAL A 69 -1.50 -5.48 -7.41
C VAL A 69 -2.97 -5.39 -7.79
N LEU A 70 -3.60 -4.25 -7.50
CA LEU A 70 -4.94 -3.97 -7.99
C LEU A 70 -4.82 -3.56 -9.45
N ALA A 71 -5.23 -4.43 -10.37
CA ALA A 71 -5.01 -4.23 -11.80
C ALA A 71 -5.50 -2.84 -12.25
N PHE A 72 -4.59 -2.06 -12.82
CA PHE A 72 -4.87 -0.72 -13.33
C PHE A 72 -5.74 -0.75 -14.58
N THR A 73 -5.54 -1.78 -15.40
CA THR A 73 -6.30 -2.05 -16.62
C THR A 73 -6.47 -3.55 -16.83
N THR A 74 -7.40 -3.92 -17.71
CA THR A 74 -7.49 -5.29 -18.22
C THR A 74 -6.37 -5.51 -19.24
N CYS A 75 -5.61 -6.59 -19.07
CA CYS A 75 -4.60 -7.05 -20.03
C CYS A 75 -5.00 -8.46 -20.50
N ASN A 76 -5.12 -8.64 -21.81
CA ASN A 76 -5.46 -9.91 -22.43
C ASN A 76 -4.22 -10.81 -22.58
N ALA A 77 -4.44 -12.12 -22.75
CA ALA A 77 -3.40 -13.06 -23.11
C ALA A 77 -2.63 -12.59 -24.35
N GLY A 78 -1.29 -12.57 -24.25
CA GLY A 78 -0.41 -12.07 -25.30
C GLY A 78 -0.07 -10.58 -25.25
N SER A 79 -0.51 -9.83 -24.22
CA SER A 79 0.06 -8.50 -23.95
C SER A 79 1.57 -8.62 -23.73
N ILE A 80 2.33 -7.63 -24.22
CA ILE A 80 3.78 -7.66 -24.11
C ILE A 80 4.14 -7.48 -22.65
N VAL A 81 4.56 -8.58 -22.05
CA VAL A 81 4.98 -8.62 -20.66
C VAL A 81 6.49 -8.48 -20.61
N ALA A 82 6.95 -7.55 -19.77
CA ALA A 82 8.36 -7.37 -19.43
C ALA A 82 9.02 -8.70 -19.02
N CYS A 83 8.24 -9.62 -18.43
CA CYS A 83 8.68 -10.89 -17.91
C CYS A 83 7.91 -12.06 -18.51
N LYS A 84 8.61 -13.11 -18.97
CA LYS A 84 8.01 -14.31 -19.57
C LYS A 84 7.00 -15.03 -18.66
N ASN A 85 7.18 -14.91 -17.34
CA ASN A 85 6.36 -15.54 -16.32
C ASN A 85 5.21 -14.63 -15.82
N SER A 86 5.03 -13.44 -16.39
CA SER A 86 3.95 -12.55 -16.01
C SER A 86 2.59 -13.21 -16.27
N PRO A 87 1.58 -12.98 -15.41
CA PRO A 87 0.24 -13.47 -15.64
C PRO A 87 -0.25 -13.04 -17.03
N GLN A 88 -0.61 -14.02 -17.88
CA GLN A 88 -1.12 -13.79 -19.24
C GLN A 88 -2.53 -13.17 -19.25
N GLY A 89 -2.94 -12.50 -18.18
CA GLY A 89 -4.30 -12.04 -18.00
C GLY A 89 -4.46 -11.35 -16.67
N ARG A 90 -4.98 -10.13 -16.69
CA ARG A 90 -5.53 -9.46 -15.50
C ARG A 90 -6.75 -8.67 -15.90
N THR A 91 -7.71 -8.54 -14.99
CA THR A 91 -8.93 -7.75 -15.18
C THR A 91 -8.82 -6.50 -14.34
N ALA A 92 -9.14 -5.34 -14.90
CA ALA A 92 -9.17 -4.07 -14.17
C ALA A 92 -9.87 -4.20 -12.81
N ASP A 93 -9.30 -3.55 -11.79
CA ASP A 93 -9.79 -3.52 -10.42
C ASP A 93 -9.90 -4.90 -9.73
N LYS A 94 -9.23 -5.93 -10.26
CA LYS A 94 -9.04 -7.22 -9.57
C LYS A 94 -7.60 -7.37 -9.10
N TRP A 95 -7.46 -7.97 -7.92
CA TRP A 95 -6.15 -8.31 -7.36
C TRP A 95 -5.51 -9.46 -8.15
N TYR A 96 -4.24 -9.30 -8.53
CA TYR A 96 -3.42 -10.34 -9.13
C TYR A 96 -2.05 -10.40 -8.47
N THR A 97 -1.31 -11.51 -8.62
CA THR A 97 0.08 -11.60 -8.13
C THR A 97 0.96 -10.64 -8.92
N ALA A 98 1.73 -9.81 -8.21
CA ALA A 98 2.53 -8.77 -8.83
C ALA A 98 3.54 -9.33 -9.84
N SER A 99 3.66 -8.63 -10.97
CA SER A 99 4.68 -8.81 -11.99
C SER A 99 4.77 -7.50 -12.78
N PRO A 100 5.96 -7.07 -13.22
CA PRO A 100 6.09 -5.90 -14.10
C PRO A 100 5.33 -6.09 -15.42
N GLY A 101 4.68 -5.08 -16.01
CA GLY A 101 4.44 -3.72 -15.51
C GLY A 101 3.20 -3.57 -14.62
N LEU A 102 3.26 -2.64 -13.66
CA LEU A 102 2.19 -2.48 -12.66
C LEU A 102 0.98 -1.68 -13.16
N HIS A 103 1.18 -0.67 -14.00
CA HIS A 103 0.09 0.19 -14.48
C HIS A 103 -0.42 -0.27 -15.83
N ILE A 104 0.14 0.18 -16.95
CA ILE A 104 -0.32 -0.22 -18.29
C ILE A 104 0.35 -1.55 -18.69
N CYS A 105 -0.30 -2.35 -19.54
CA CYS A 105 0.14 -3.72 -19.85
C CYS A 105 1.58 -3.82 -20.39
N ASN A 106 2.03 -2.82 -21.14
CA ASN A 106 3.31 -2.84 -21.86
C ASN A 106 4.36 -1.90 -21.24
N GLU A 107 4.18 -1.49 -19.98
CA GLU A 107 5.20 -0.73 -19.25
C GLU A 107 6.27 -1.64 -18.65
N GLY A 108 7.38 -1.04 -18.25
CA GLY A 108 8.50 -1.75 -17.66
C GLY A 108 8.40 -1.93 -16.15
N VAL A 109 9.57 -2.14 -15.56
CA VAL A 109 9.74 -2.13 -14.10
C VAL A 109 9.43 -0.74 -13.55
N SER A 110 8.59 -0.71 -12.53
CA SER A 110 8.27 0.49 -11.76
C SER A 110 9.03 0.49 -10.43
N PRO A 111 9.17 1.66 -9.76
CA PRO A 111 9.68 1.69 -8.39
C PRO A 111 8.76 0.91 -7.43
N GLY A 112 7.47 0.72 -7.75
CA GLY A 112 6.55 -0.10 -6.98
C GLY A 112 6.95 -1.58 -6.89
N ASP A 113 7.55 -2.14 -7.95
CA ASP A 113 8.00 -3.53 -7.99
C ASP A 113 9.10 -3.77 -6.94
N TRP A 114 10.13 -2.93 -6.95
CA TRP A 114 11.25 -3.05 -6.02
C TRP A 114 10.95 -2.49 -4.64
N PHE A 115 10.01 -1.56 -4.51
CA PHE A 115 9.44 -1.21 -3.22
C PHE A 115 8.88 -2.45 -2.52
N ALA A 116 7.99 -3.19 -3.18
CA ALA A 116 7.36 -4.36 -2.56
C ALA A 116 8.38 -5.46 -2.25
N LYS A 117 9.31 -5.76 -3.16
CA LYS A 117 10.37 -6.75 -2.93
C LYS A 117 11.23 -6.39 -1.71
N THR A 118 11.71 -5.14 -1.65
CA THR A 118 12.51 -4.64 -0.52
C THR A 118 11.72 -4.66 0.79
N MET A 119 10.42 -4.37 0.75
CA MET A 119 9.55 -4.48 1.92
C MET A 119 9.45 -5.92 2.43
N LEU A 120 9.35 -6.93 1.54
CA LEU A 120 9.27 -8.34 1.94
C LEU A 120 10.50 -8.82 2.73
N ASP A 121 11.68 -8.25 2.45
CA ASP A 121 12.92 -8.57 3.17
C ASP A 121 12.97 -7.99 4.59
N SER A 122 12.06 -7.08 4.93
CA SER A 122 12.08 -6.33 6.18
C SER A 122 10.89 -6.59 7.10
N ILE A 123 9.82 -7.22 6.60
CA ILE A 123 8.51 -7.26 7.29
C ILE A 123 8.10 -8.68 7.66
N ARG A 124 7.26 -8.81 8.70
CA ARG A 124 6.76 -10.11 9.18
C ARG A 124 6.17 -10.97 8.05
N SER A 125 6.41 -12.27 8.08
CA SER A 125 6.16 -13.19 6.95
C SER A 125 4.69 -13.44 6.62
N ASP A 126 3.79 -13.19 7.56
CA ASP A 126 2.32 -13.27 7.41
C ASP A 126 1.72 -12.00 6.77
N ILE A 127 2.50 -10.92 6.63
CA ILE A 127 2.04 -9.70 5.98
C ILE A 127 2.08 -9.87 4.46
N LYS A 128 0.99 -9.50 3.80
CA LYS A 128 0.87 -9.35 2.34
C LYS A 128 0.98 -7.87 1.98
N ILE A 129 1.61 -7.56 0.85
CA ILE A 129 1.72 -6.23 0.28
C ILE A 129 0.73 -6.09 -0.88
N GLY A 130 -0.11 -5.07 -0.83
CA GLY A 130 -1.00 -4.67 -1.92
C GLY A 130 -0.52 -3.39 -2.57
N LEU A 131 -0.34 -3.36 -3.87
CA LEU A 131 -0.01 -2.15 -4.61
C LEU A 131 -1.27 -1.64 -5.31
N ILE A 132 -1.50 -0.33 -5.24
CA ILE A 132 -2.65 0.35 -5.87
C ILE A 132 -2.08 1.33 -6.91
N PRO A 133 -1.83 0.89 -8.14
CA PRO A 133 -1.31 1.74 -9.21
C PRO A 133 -2.37 2.75 -9.65
N CYS A 134 -2.00 4.03 -9.69
CA CYS A 134 -2.83 5.19 -10.03
C CYS A 134 -2.02 6.31 -10.73
N ALA A 135 -0.79 6.05 -11.18
CA ALA A 135 0.00 7.03 -11.93
C ALA A 135 -0.54 7.23 -13.35
N LEU A 136 -0.52 8.48 -13.83
CA LEU A 136 -1.01 8.89 -15.14
C LEU A 136 0.12 9.54 -15.94
N SER A 137 0.65 8.82 -16.91
CA SER A 137 1.80 9.24 -17.72
C SER A 137 1.54 10.55 -18.49
N GLY A 138 2.54 11.43 -18.50
CA GLY A 138 2.50 12.74 -19.14
C GLY A 138 1.68 13.81 -18.41
N GLN A 139 1.04 13.49 -17.27
CA GLN A 139 0.15 14.42 -16.59
C GLN A 139 0.84 15.23 -15.49
N GLY A 140 0.43 16.50 -15.37
CA GLY A 140 0.79 17.36 -14.24
C GLY A 140 0.04 16.95 -12.97
N LEU A 141 0.58 17.28 -11.80
CA LEU A 141 -0.03 16.91 -10.51
C LEU A 141 -1.46 17.44 -10.34
N GLN A 142 -1.79 18.56 -10.99
CA GLN A 142 -3.09 19.23 -10.89
C GLN A 142 -4.25 18.35 -11.34
N VAL A 143 -4.02 17.34 -12.19
CA VAL A 143 -5.09 16.45 -12.63
C VAL A 143 -5.68 15.64 -11.46
N PHE A 144 -4.90 15.44 -10.40
CA PHE A 144 -5.32 14.72 -9.21
C PHE A 144 -5.98 15.61 -8.15
N VAL A 145 -6.21 16.90 -8.41
CA VAL A 145 -6.90 17.78 -7.46
C VAL A 145 -8.39 17.42 -7.41
N LYS A 146 -8.90 17.26 -6.18
CA LYS A 146 -10.32 17.00 -5.92
C LYS A 146 -11.19 18.11 -6.51
N GLY A 147 -12.26 17.72 -7.20
CA GLY A 147 -13.17 18.66 -7.85
C GLY A 147 -12.57 19.40 -9.06
N GLY A 148 -11.37 19.04 -9.51
CA GLY A 148 -10.84 19.53 -10.78
C GLY A 148 -11.75 19.13 -11.96
N SER A 149 -11.58 19.83 -13.08
CA SER A 149 -12.35 19.60 -14.31
C SER A 149 -11.45 19.78 -15.53
N ASN A 150 -11.98 19.52 -16.74
CA ASN A 150 -11.27 19.68 -18.02
C ASN A 150 -9.99 18.85 -18.16
N PHE A 151 -10.02 17.61 -17.66
CA PHE A 151 -8.92 16.66 -17.81
C PHE A 151 -8.89 16.09 -19.22
N ASN A 152 -8.05 16.63 -20.10
CA ASN A 152 -7.78 16.02 -21.41
C ASN A 152 -6.63 15.01 -21.31
N ILE A 153 -6.90 13.90 -20.62
CA ILE A 153 -5.93 12.83 -20.45
C ILE A 153 -6.22 11.75 -21.50
N PRO A 154 -5.23 11.34 -22.30
CA PRO A 154 -5.45 10.36 -23.35
C PRO A 154 -5.69 8.96 -22.78
N ASN A 155 -6.56 8.18 -23.43
CA ASN A 155 -6.93 6.83 -23.00
C ASN A 155 -5.75 5.87 -22.81
N TRP A 156 -4.64 6.08 -23.54
CA TRP A 156 -3.44 5.26 -23.36
C TRP A 156 -2.81 5.43 -21.97
N ALA A 157 -2.96 6.61 -21.34
CA ALA A 157 -2.42 6.90 -20.03
C ALA A 157 -3.33 6.42 -18.89
N HIS A 158 -4.61 6.08 -19.16
CA HIS A 158 -5.62 5.85 -18.14
C HIS A 158 -6.83 4.97 -18.56
N PRO A 159 -6.68 3.83 -19.24
CA PRO A 159 -7.75 3.08 -19.91
C PRO A 159 -9.02 2.75 -19.08
N THR A 160 -8.99 2.87 -17.75
CA THR A 160 -10.11 2.63 -16.84
C THR A 160 -10.75 3.89 -16.24
N LEU A 161 -10.24 5.09 -16.55
CA LEU A 161 -10.78 6.36 -16.04
C LEU A 161 -12.19 6.63 -16.58
N GLY A 162 -12.41 6.40 -17.88
CA GLY A 162 -13.63 6.80 -18.57
C GLY A 162 -13.88 8.32 -18.42
N ASN A 163 -15.11 8.69 -18.03
CA ASN A 163 -15.51 10.10 -17.80
C ASN A 163 -15.32 10.58 -16.35
N LYS A 164 -14.61 9.83 -15.50
CA LYS A 164 -14.42 10.18 -14.08
C LYS A 164 -13.27 11.18 -13.93
N SER A 165 -13.32 11.99 -12.88
CA SER A 165 -12.14 12.75 -12.44
C SER A 165 -11.00 11.79 -12.05
N PRO A 166 -9.71 12.10 -12.37
CA PRO A 166 -8.56 11.33 -11.90
C PRO A 166 -8.51 11.17 -10.39
N TYR A 167 -8.88 12.21 -9.63
CA TYR A 167 -8.97 12.11 -8.18
C TYR A 167 -10.01 11.08 -7.75
N ASP A 168 -11.24 11.17 -8.28
CA ASP A 168 -12.32 10.26 -7.89
C ASP A 168 -12.04 8.81 -8.32
N TRP A 169 -11.42 8.62 -9.48
CA TRP A 169 -10.98 7.31 -9.93
C TRP A 169 -9.90 6.72 -9.01
N MET A 170 -8.87 7.51 -8.65
CA MET A 170 -7.85 7.10 -7.69
C MET A 170 -8.44 6.79 -6.31
N LEU A 171 -9.34 7.65 -5.81
CA LEU A 171 -10.05 7.46 -4.55
C LEU A 171 -10.87 6.15 -4.54
N ASN A 172 -11.57 5.86 -5.63
CA ASN A 172 -12.36 4.63 -5.76
C ASN A 172 -11.49 3.38 -5.76
N ARG A 173 -10.31 3.41 -6.38
CA ARG A 173 -9.34 2.31 -6.33
C ARG A 173 -8.81 2.06 -4.92
N CYS A 174 -8.54 3.13 -4.17
CA CYS A 174 -8.22 3.03 -2.74
C CYS A 174 -9.36 2.42 -1.92
N LYS A 175 -10.62 2.81 -2.19
CA LYS A 175 -11.80 2.23 -1.52
C LYS A 175 -11.97 0.74 -1.83
N ILE A 176 -11.68 0.29 -3.06
CA ILE A 176 -11.64 -1.14 -3.40
C ILE A 176 -10.59 -1.86 -2.55
N ALA A 177 -9.40 -1.27 -2.40
CA ALA A 177 -8.36 -1.87 -1.56
C ALA A 177 -8.77 -1.99 -0.09
N GLN A 178 -9.46 -0.98 0.46
CA GLN A 178 -9.99 -0.98 1.83
C GLN A 178 -11.03 -2.07 2.11
N GLN A 179 -11.65 -2.66 1.07
CA GLN A 179 -12.56 -3.80 1.24
C GLN A 179 -11.84 -5.10 1.62
N THR A 180 -10.53 -5.16 1.39
CA THR A 180 -9.74 -6.40 1.55
C THR A 180 -8.51 -6.23 2.43
N GLY A 181 -7.99 -5.00 2.59
CA GLY A 181 -6.78 -4.71 3.36
C GLY A 181 -6.77 -3.29 3.94
N VAL A 182 -5.63 -2.88 4.47
CA VAL A 182 -5.42 -1.60 5.15
C VAL A 182 -4.42 -0.76 4.37
N ILE A 183 -4.77 0.47 4.00
CA ILE A 183 -3.83 1.39 3.35
C ILE A 183 -2.79 1.86 4.38
N LYS A 184 -1.51 1.53 4.13
CA LYS A 184 -0.37 1.76 5.02
C LYS A 184 0.58 2.86 4.55
N GLY A 185 0.48 3.30 3.30
CA GLY A 185 1.35 4.34 2.79
C GLY A 185 0.91 4.90 1.44
N ILE A 186 1.46 6.06 1.11
CA ILE A 186 1.26 6.73 -0.17
C ILE A 186 2.62 7.02 -0.78
N LEU A 187 2.86 6.54 -2.00
CA LEU A 187 4.07 6.79 -2.77
C LEU A 187 3.73 7.69 -3.97
N LEU A 188 4.42 8.82 -4.08
CA LEU A 188 4.24 9.80 -5.15
C LEU A 188 5.56 9.97 -5.93
N HIS A 189 5.50 9.86 -7.25
CA HIS A 189 6.58 10.30 -8.14
C HIS A 189 6.02 11.16 -9.28
N GLN A 190 6.21 12.47 -9.15
CA GLN A 190 5.71 13.44 -10.12
C GLN A 190 6.54 14.72 -10.04
N GLY A 191 6.72 15.38 -11.17
CA GLY A 191 7.20 16.76 -11.20
C GLY A 191 7.79 17.19 -12.53
N GLU A 192 7.95 16.27 -13.49
CA GLU A 192 8.47 16.60 -14.82
C GLU A 192 7.45 17.47 -15.58
N SER A 193 6.17 17.09 -15.54
CA SER A 193 5.08 17.96 -16.02
C SER A 193 4.77 19.03 -14.95
N GLY A 194 5.25 20.25 -15.18
CA GLY A 194 5.12 21.37 -14.23
C GLY A 194 6.35 21.61 -13.35
N SER A 195 7.52 21.13 -13.77
CA SER A 195 8.79 21.26 -13.03
C SER A 195 9.10 22.70 -12.64
N GLY A 196 9.61 22.89 -11.43
CA GLY A 196 9.99 24.20 -10.88
C GLY A 196 8.83 25.07 -10.39
N SER A 197 7.58 24.61 -10.53
CA SER A 197 6.43 25.35 -9.97
C SER A 197 6.50 25.42 -8.45
N LYS A 198 6.49 26.65 -7.89
CA LYS A 198 6.38 26.87 -6.45
C LYS A 198 5.10 26.30 -5.85
N ALA A 199 4.03 26.20 -6.66
CA ALA A 199 2.74 25.66 -6.24
C ALA A 199 2.73 24.13 -6.14
N TRP A 200 3.78 23.42 -6.59
CA TRP A 200 3.81 21.96 -6.56
C TRP A 200 3.58 21.40 -5.15
N GLY A 201 4.23 21.98 -4.14
CA GLY A 201 4.09 21.54 -2.74
C GLY A 201 2.67 21.76 -2.19
N ASP A 202 2.03 22.88 -2.54
CA ASP A 202 0.66 23.18 -2.10
C ASP A 202 -0.35 22.24 -2.76
N VAL A 203 -0.18 21.97 -4.06
CA VAL A 203 -1.02 21.01 -4.79
C VAL A 203 -0.83 19.60 -4.24
N ALA A 204 0.41 19.17 -4.00
CA ALA A 204 0.69 17.88 -3.37
C ALA A 204 0.04 17.78 -1.99
N LYS A 205 0.19 18.82 -1.16
CA LYS A 205 -0.44 18.90 0.16
C LYS A 205 -1.95 18.74 0.07
N GLN A 206 -2.60 19.49 -0.81
CA GLN A 206 -4.05 19.43 -1.00
C GLN A 206 -4.51 18.01 -1.33
N ILE A 207 -3.87 17.37 -2.31
CA ILE A 207 -4.24 16.00 -2.74
C ILE A 207 -4.06 15.00 -1.59
N MET A 208 -2.94 15.08 -0.86
CA MET A 208 -2.67 14.17 0.26
C MET A 208 -3.67 14.37 1.39
N ASP A 209 -4.01 15.61 1.74
CA ASP A 209 -4.94 15.91 2.81
C ASP A 209 -6.38 15.49 2.44
N ASP A 210 -6.80 15.74 1.20
CA ASP A 210 -8.09 15.28 0.67
C ASP A 210 -8.17 13.75 0.68
N LEU A 211 -7.13 13.05 0.21
CA LEU A 211 -7.09 11.59 0.25
C LEU A 211 -7.16 11.04 1.67
N LYS A 212 -6.35 11.59 2.60
CA LYS A 212 -6.36 11.18 4.01
C LYS A 212 -7.74 11.35 4.62
N LYS A 213 -8.41 12.47 4.33
CA LYS A 213 -9.76 12.75 4.81
C LYS A 213 -10.80 11.79 4.20
N ASP A 214 -10.84 11.68 2.87
CA ASP A 214 -11.88 10.92 2.16
C ASP A 214 -11.75 9.41 2.35
N LEU A 215 -10.55 8.91 2.67
CA LEU A 215 -10.28 7.50 2.99
C LEU A 215 -10.21 7.24 4.51
N SER A 216 -10.37 8.27 5.35
CA SER A 216 -10.21 8.17 6.81
C SER A 216 -8.88 7.53 7.23
N LEU A 217 -7.78 7.92 6.58
CA LEU A 217 -6.45 7.41 6.89
C LEU A 217 -5.91 8.04 8.18
N PRO A 218 -5.08 7.31 8.95
CA PRO A 218 -4.36 7.88 10.08
C PRO A 218 -3.55 9.11 9.65
N GLY A 219 -3.57 10.19 10.45
CA GLY A 219 -2.86 11.42 10.10
C GLY A 219 -1.36 11.24 9.89
N ASN A 220 -0.75 10.30 10.63
CA ASN A 220 0.66 9.91 10.58
C ASN A 220 0.98 8.83 9.55
N ILE A 221 0.07 8.51 8.62
CA ILE A 221 0.37 7.56 7.55
C ILE A 221 1.60 8.06 6.76
N PRO A 222 2.64 7.21 6.55
CA PRO A 222 3.82 7.62 5.81
C PRO A 222 3.50 7.98 4.36
N VAL A 223 4.02 9.12 3.93
CA VAL A 223 3.99 9.60 2.54
C VAL A 223 5.43 9.65 2.04
N ILE A 224 5.72 9.05 0.89
CA ILE A 224 7.06 9.12 0.31
C ILE A 224 6.98 9.78 -1.06
N VAL A 225 7.79 10.81 -1.26
CA VAL A 225 7.94 11.48 -2.56
C VAL A 225 9.30 11.15 -3.16
N GLY A 226 9.37 10.99 -4.48
CA GLY A 226 10.62 10.70 -5.18
C GLY A 226 11.17 11.91 -5.90
N GLU A 227 12.49 12.04 -5.91
CA GLU A 227 13.17 13.05 -6.69
C GLU A 227 13.15 12.72 -8.18
N LEU A 228 13.05 13.76 -9.02
CA LEU A 228 13.22 13.70 -10.46
C LEU A 228 14.68 13.46 -10.81
N ARG A 229 14.94 13.05 -12.05
CA ARG A 229 16.29 12.81 -12.60
C ARG A 229 17.25 13.98 -12.33
N GLN A 230 18.53 13.68 -12.04
CA GLN A 230 19.54 14.67 -11.57
C GLN A 230 20.83 14.71 -12.40
N ASP A 231 20.96 13.90 -13.45
CA ASP A 231 22.15 13.93 -14.31
C ASP A 231 22.17 15.17 -15.21
N SER A 232 23.28 15.37 -15.92
CA SER A 232 23.50 16.54 -16.76
C SER A 232 22.49 16.72 -17.90
N LYS A 233 21.78 15.66 -18.32
CA LYS A 233 20.74 15.74 -19.35
C LYS A 233 19.32 15.90 -18.77
N ALA A 234 19.16 15.88 -17.45
CA ALA A 234 17.83 15.94 -16.84
C ALA A 234 17.13 17.27 -17.14
N CYS A 235 15.97 17.20 -17.80
CA CYS A 235 15.17 18.39 -18.14
C CYS A 235 14.68 19.16 -16.92
N CYS A 236 14.49 18.42 -15.82
CA CYS A 236 13.51 18.75 -14.82
C CYS A 236 14.08 18.71 -13.40
N ALA A 237 15.41 18.60 -13.25
CA ALA A 237 16.11 18.50 -11.97
C ALA A 237 15.77 19.68 -11.02
N GLY A 238 15.48 20.87 -11.56
CA GLY A 238 15.07 22.05 -10.78
C GLY A 238 13.82 21.82 -9.91
N GLY A 239 12.91 20.95 -10.35
CA GLY A 239 11.71 20.56 -9.60
C GLY A 239 12.02 19.88 -8.25
N ASN A 240 13.22 19.29 -8.11
CA ASN A 240 13.65 18.69 -6.85
C ASN A 240 13.71 19.72 -5.71
N THR A 241 13.87 21.01 -5.99
CA THR A 241 13.81 22.06 -4.96
C THR A 241 12.45 22.05 -4.24
N ALA A 242 11.34 22.02 -4.99
CA ALA A 242 10.00 22.01 -4.43
C ALA A 242 9.66 20.66 -3.77
N ILE A 243 10.07 19.54 -4.38
CA ILE A 243 9.87 18.19 -3.83
C ILE A 243 10.60 18.04 -2.49
N ASN A 244 11.86 18.48 -2.41
CA ASN A 244 12.65 18.46 -1.18
C ASN A 244 12.04 19.36 -0.10
N ALA A 245 11.57 20.56 -0.46
CA ALA A 245 10.90 21.46 0.47
C ALA A 245 9.62 20.84 1.04
N PHE A 246 8.81 20.21 0.18
CA PHE A 246 7.60 19.49 0.60
C PHE A 246 7.91 18.29 1.50
N ALA A 247 8.91 17.46 1.15
CA ALA A 247 9.32 16.32 1.97
C ALA A 247 9.75 16.75 3.39
N LYS A 248 10.37 17.92 3.52
CA LYS A 248 10.79 18.47 4.82
C LYS A 248 9.63 19.06 5.64
N SER A 249 8.62 19.63 4.98
CA SER A 249 7.56 20.38 5.66
C SER A 249 6.28 19.58 5.91
N TYR A 250 6.00 18.55 5.11
CA TYR A 250 4.79 17.74 5.24
C TYR A 250 4.97 16.65 6.33
N PRO A 251 4.11 16.61 7.36
CA PRO A 251 4.26 15.63 8.46
C PRO A 251 4.18 14.17 7.99
N GLY A 252 5.13 13.36 8.45
CA GLY A 252 5.21 11.95 8.05
C GLY A 252 5.64 11.76 6.59
N CYS A 253 6.28 12.76 5.98
CA CYS A 253 6.81 12.67 4.63
C CYS A 253 8.28 12.24 4.61
N GLY A 254 8.63 11.39 3.66
CA GLY A 254 10.01 10.96 3.39
C GLY A 254 10.37 11.18 1.93
N LEU A 255 11.66 11.13 1.64
CA LEU A 255 12.22 11.36 0.32
C LEU A 255 12.93 10.11 -0.21
N ALA A 256 12.55 9.65 -1.40
CA ALA A 256 13.31 8.68 -2.17
C ALA A 256 14.24 9.43 -3.13
N SER A 257 15.54 9.49 -2.79
CA SER A 257 16.50 10.25 -3.59
C SER A 257 16.77 9.61 -4.95
N SER A 258 16.92 10.41 -5.99
CA SER A 258 17.26 9.98 -7.35
C SER A 258 18.74 10.20 -7.70
N LYS A 259 19.56 10.55 -6.72
CA LYS A 259 21.00 10.76 -6.92
C LYS A 259 21.67 9.48 -7.41
N ASN A 260 22.45 9.62 -8.49
CA ASN A 260 23.23 8.54 -9.11
C ASN A 260 22.39 7.33 -9.53
N LEU A 261 21.13 7.53 -9.94
CA LEU A 261 20.33 6.46 -10.51
C LEU A 261 20.69 6.20 -11.97
N GLY A 262 20.47 4.97 -12.42
CA GLY A 262 20.51 4.62 -13.84
C GLY A 262 19.41 5.34 -14.60
N VAL A 263 19.73 5.81 -15.79
CA VAL A 263 18.85 6.70 -16.56
C VAL A 263 18.73 6.29 -18.01
N GLN A 264 17.67 6.76 -18.68
CA GLN A 264 17.53 6.54 -20.11
C GLN A 264 18.61 7.30 -20.90
N THR A 265 19.31 6.59 -21.79
CA THR A 265 20.35 7.14 -22.67
C THR A 265 19.96 7.11 -24.15
N ASP A 266 18.96 6.32 -24.49
CA ASP A 266 18.44 6.19 -25.85
C ASP A 266 17.62 7.42 -26.24
N ALA A 267 17.70 7.81 -27.51
CA ALA A 267 16.99 8.95 -28.09
C ALA A 267 17.16 10.29 -27.31
N ASP A 268 18.23 10.42 -26.52
CA ASP A 268 18.48 11.54 -25.63
C ASP A 268 17.31 11.86 -24.67
N ASP A 269 16.55 10.85 -24.22
CA ASP A 269 15.45 11.01 -23.27
C ASP A 269 15.93 11.70 -21.98
N PRO A 270 15.46 12.94 -21.66
CA PRO A 270 15.89 13.69 -20.50
C PRO A 270 14.98 13.49 -19.26
N TYR A 271 13.98 12.62 -19.33
CA TYR A 271 12.91 12.46 -18.34
C TYR A 271 13.08 11.20 -17.51
N HIS A 272 13.33 10.06 -18.16
CA HIS A 272 13.07 8.78 -17.53
C HIS A 272 14.30 8.08 -16.93
N PHE A 273 14.04 7.30 -15.87
CA PHE A 273 15.00 6.32 -15.36
C PHE A 273 14.98 5.04 -16.21
N ASN A 274 16.12 4.36 -16.29
CA ASN A 274 16.19 3.03 -16.89
C ASN A 274 15.78 1.95 -15.86
N PRO A 275 15.69 0.66 -16.24
CA PRO A 275 15.35 -0.39 -15.30
C PRO A 275 16.19 -0.37 -14.03
N GLU A 276 17.52 -0.21 -14.12
CA GLU A 276 18.42 -0.14 -12.96
C GLU A 276 18.07 1.01 -12.00
N GLY A 277 17.84 2.20 -12.55
CA GLY A 277 17.38 3.35 -11.78
C GLY A 277 16.05 3.09 -11.10
N MET A 278 15.09 2.44 -11.77
CA MET A 278 13.80 2.07 -11.17
C MET A 278 13.94 1.07 -10.02
N ARG A 279 14.85 0.10 -10.13
CA ARG A 279 15.13 -0.85 -9.05
C ARG A 279 15.62 -0.12 -7.80
N GLU A 280 16.64 0.72 -7.99
CA GLU A 280 17.27 1.44 -6.89
C GLU A 280 16.33 2.51 -6.31
N LEU A 281 15.56 3.20 -7.14
CA LEU A 281 14.52 4.11 -6.70
C LEU A 281 13.48 3.39 -5.82
N GLY A 282 13.00 2.22 -6.25
CA GLY A 282 12.07 1.40 -5.47
C GLY A 282 12.61 0.97 -4.11
N LYS A 283 13.89 0.56 -4.04
CA LYS A 283 14.57 0.28 -2.76
C LYS A 283 14.62 1.51 -1.86
N ARG A 284 14.90 2.68 -2.42
CA ARG A 284 14.95 3.95 -1.67
C ARG A 284 13.57 4.38 -1.17
N TYR A 285 12.50 4.16 -1.95
CA TYR A 285 11.13 4.31 -1.48
C TYR A 285 10.83 3.41 -0.28
N ALA A 286 11.23 2.14 -0.34
CA ALA A 286 11.01 1.20 0.76
C ALA A 286 11.79 1.63 2.00
N ASN A 287 13.07 1.95 1.87
CA ASN A 287 13.90 2.38 3.00
C ASN A 287 13.38 3.67 3.64
N ALA A 288 12.98 4.65 2.85
CA ALA A 288 12.36 5.88 3.35
C ALA A 288 11.05 5.56 4.11
N PHE A 289 10.19 4.71 3.55
CA PHE A 289 8.97 4.26 4.21
C PHE A 289 9.27 3.56 5.54
N LEU A 290 10.19 2.59 5.54
CA LEU A 290 10.57 1.80 6.70
C LEU A 290 11.17 2.67 7.84
N SER A 291 11.86 3.75 7.48
CA SER A 291 12.44 4.70 8.44
C SER A 291 11.39 5.55 9.17
N LEU A 292 10.23 5.79 8.55
CA LEU A 292 9.13 6.59 9.11
C LEU A 292 8.06 5.71 9.77
N ALA A 293 7.85 4.51 9.24
CA ALA A 293 6.83 3.60 9.72
C ALA A 293 7.23 3.01 11.06
N ASP A 294 6.53 3.41 12.12
CA ASP A 294 6.63 2.82 13.45
C ASP A 294 6.47 1.29 13.40
N ARG A 295 7.20 0.56 14.25
CA ARG A 295 7.21 -0.91 14.22
C ARG A 295 5.87 -1.52 14.64
N GLN A 296 5.05 -0.85 15.46
CA GLN A 296 3.68 -1.30 15.73
C GLN A 296 2.80 -1.14 14.49
N TYR A 297 3.00 -0.05 13.74
CA TYR A 297 2.28 0.20 12.51
C TYR A 297 2.70 -0.74 11.36
N MET A 298 3.99 -1.08 11.31
CA MET A 298 4.61 -1.96 10.32
C MET A 298 5.60 -2.96 10.96
N PRO A 299 5.10 -4.13 11.42
CA PRO A 299 5.94 -5.14 12.06
C PRO A 299 7.05 -5.70 11.17
N ARG A 300 8.25 -5.83 11.74
CA ARG A 300 9.47 -6.30 11.09
C ARG A 300 9.67 -7.81 11.24
N ILE A 301 10.60 -8.37 10.47
CA ILE A 301 11.06 -9.75 10.70
C ILE A 301 11.60 -9.85 12.14
N GLY A 302 11.17 -10.89 12.85
CA GLY A 302 11.49 -11.10 14.27
C GLY A 302 10.49 -10.47 15.24
N ASP A 303 9.65 -9.52 14.80
CA ASP A 303 8.56 -9.01 15.63
C ASP A 303 7.45 -10.06 15.73
N VAL A 304 6.87 -10.23 16.93
CA VAL A 304 5.81 -11.22 17.18
C VAL A 304 4.47 -10.73 16.65
N ALA A 305 3.65 -11.66 16.15
CA ALA A 305 2.29 -11.35 15.74
C ALA A 305 1.41 -10.99 16.95
N ILE A 306 1.02 -9.71 17.04
CA ILE A 306 0.01 -9.26 17.99
C ILE A 306 -1.36 -9.46 17.33
N GLN A 307 -2.11 -10.46 17.77
CA GLN A 307 -3.51 -10.57 17.43
C GLN A 307 -4.27 -9.55 18.28
N ASN A 308 -4.90 -8.59 17.62
CA ASN A 308 -5.85 -7.71 18.29
C ASN A 308 -6.92 -8.61 18.94
N PRO A 309 -7.19 -8.51 20.25
CA PRO A 309 -8.27 -9.25 20.84
C PRO A 309 -9.51 -8.86 20.06
N GLN A 310 -10.30 -9.87 19.67
CA GLN A 310 -11.70 -9.64 19.38
C GLN A 310 -12.22 -8.71 20.49
N ARG A 311 -12.87 -7.59 20.13
CA ARG A 311 -13.36 -6.52 21.03
C ARG A 311 -14.21 -7.02 22.23
N SER A 312 -14.45 -8.32 22.36
CA SER A 312 -15.37 -8.96 23.29
C SER A 312 -14.77 -9.45 24.60
N ARG A 313 -13.45 -9.42 24.83
CA ARG A 313 -12.88 -9.88 26.12
C ARG A 313 -12.10 -8.78 26.83
N MET A 314 -12.84 -7.84 27.43
CA MET A 314 -12.34 -7.17 28.63
C MET A 314 -12.24 -8.22 29.73
N ALA A 315 -11.08 -8.33 30.33
CA ALA A 315 -10.86 -9.24 31.44
C ALA A 315 -10.79 -8.43 32.72
N THR A 316 -11.63 -8.80 33.69
CA THR A 316 -11.62 -8.19 35.02
C THR A 316 -10.35 -8.59 35.76
N ALA A 317 -9.90 -7.76 36.70
CA ALA A 317 -8.80 -8.10 37.60
C ALA A 317 -9.00 -9.47 38.28
N ALA A 318 -10.24 -9.89 38.54
CA ALA A 318 -10.56 -11.21 39.07
C ALA A 318 -10.32 -12.35 38.07
N SER A 319 -10.67 -12.16 36.79
CA SER A 319 -10.43 -13.16 35.74
C SER A 319 -8.94 -13.37 35.43
N VAL A 320 -8.12 -12.31 35.57
CA VAL A 320 -6.66 -12.39 35.45
C VAL A 320 -6.04 -13.19 36.59
N ARG A 321 -6.59 -13.08 37.81
CA ARG A 321 -6.14 -13.84 38.99
C ARG A 321 -6.36 -15.35 38.85
N ALA A 322 -7.29 -15.77 37.99
CA ALA A 322 -7.60 -17.17 37.71
C ALA A 322 -6.85 -17.73 36.50
N LEU A 323 -6.02 -16.93 35.82
CA LEU A 323 -5.19 -17.41 34.70
C LEU A 323 -4.09 -18.35 35.23
N ASN A 324 -3.92 -19.49 34.56
CA ASN A 324 -2.95 -20.49 34.96
C ASN A 324 -1.49 -20.00 34.79
N ASP A 325 -0.52 -20.77 35.30
CA ASP A 325 0.91 -20.45 35.21
C ASP A 325 1.51 -20.55 33.79
N ASP A 326 0.73 -20.99 32.81
CA ASP A 326 1.16 -21.07 31.41
C ASP A 326 0.95 -19.76 30.64
N ILE A 327 0.46 -18.70 31.31
CA ILE A 327 0.20 -17.40 30.71
C ILE A 327 1.22 -16.36 31.20
N GLN A 328 1.86 -15.66 30.26
CA GLN A 328 2.79 -14.57 30.53
C GLN A 328 2.15 -13.23 30.16
N ILE A 329 2.34 -12.21 31.00
CA ILE A 329 1.80 -10.87 30.83
C ILE A 329 2.97 -9.91 30.68
N TYR A 330 2.90 -9.04 29.68
CA TYR A 330 3.90 -8.03 29.38
C TYR A 330 3.27 -6.64 29.36
N THR A 331 4.04 -5.64 29.77
CA THR A 331 3.75 -4.23 29.53
C THR A 331 3.84 -3.91 28.03
N LEU A 332 3.29 -2.77 27.60
CA LEU A 332 3.30 -2.36 26.18
C LEU A 332 4.72 -2.16 25.60
N ASP A 333 5.70 -1.86 26.45
CA ASP A 333 7.12 -1.80 26.07
C ASP A 333 7.81 -3.18 26.07
N GLY A 334 7.05 -4.27 26.19
CA GLY A 334 7.52 -5.65 26.04
C GLY A 334 8.23 -6.23 27.26
N LYS A 335 8.23 -5.53 28.41
CA LYS A 335 8.81 -6.06 29.66
C LYS A 335 7.82 -7.01 30.33
N ARG A 336 8.34 -8.11 30.87
CA ARG A 336 7.51 -9.09 31.61
C ARG A 336 7.01 -8.43 32.91
N ALA A 337 5.70 -8.33 33.06
CA ALA A 337 5.08 -7.80 34.26
C ALA A 337 5.00 -8.90 35.34
N SER A 338 5.44 -8.60 36.55
CA SER A 338 5.24 -9.52 37.67
C SER A 338 3.79 -9.48 38.15
N ARG A 339 3.26 -10.59 38.70
CA ARG A 339 1.89 -10.62 39.23
C ARG A 339 1.68 -9.61 40.37
N ASN A 340 2.73 -9.31 41.13
CA ASN A 340 2.68 -8.29 42.20
C ASN A 340 2.65 -6.86 41.63
N GLN A 341 3.37 -6.60 40.54
CA GLN A 341 3.32 -5.33 39.82
C GLN A 341 1.91 -5.07 39.27
N ILE A 342 1.30 -6.07 38.62
CA ILE A 342 -0.09 -5.99 38.12
C ILE A 342 -1.08 -5.72 39.26
N ARG A 343 -0.90 -6.37 40.44
CA ARG A 343 -1.75 -6.13 41.62
C ARG A 343 -1.69 -4.70 42.13
N SER A 344 -0.50 -4.09 42.15
CA SER A 344 -0.30 -2.70 42.59
C SER A 344 -0.90 -1.69 41.61
N GLU A 345 -0.79 -1.95 40.31
CA GLU A 345 -1.31 -1.07 39.25
C GLU A 345 -2.86 -1.08 39.19
N LEU A 346 -3.49 -2.21 39.55
CA LEU A 346 -4.96 -2.38 39.53
C LEU A 346 -5.68 -1.93 40.83
N SER A 347 -4.97 -1.66 41.93
CA SER A 347 -5.58 -1.27 43.21
C SER A 347 -5.86 0.23 43.38
N GLY A 348 -5.54 1.07 42.38
CA GLY A 348 -5.83 2.50 42.37
C GLY A 348 -7.16 2.85 41.67
N ALA A 349 -7.67 4.07 41.87
CA ALA A 349 -8.78 4.61 41.06
C ALA A 349 -8.30 4.85 39.62
N VAL A 350 -8.90 4.17 38.65
CA VAL A 350 -8.28 3.92 37.33
C VAL A 350 -8.58 4.98 36.27
N HIS A 351 -7.54 5.35 35.53
CA HIS A 351 -7.62 6.06 34.25
C HIS A 351 -7.53 5.07 33.07
N SER A 352 -8.23 5.38 31.99
CA SER A 352 -8.18 4.67 30.71
C SER A 352 -6.74 4.46 30.23
N GLY A 353 -6.24 3.22 30.17
CA GLY A 353 -4.87 2.97 29.66
C GLY A 353 -4.24 1.59 29.91
N ASN A 354 -4.86 0.70 30.68
CA ASN A 354 -4.24 -0.57 31.11
C ASN A 354 -4.37 -1.70 30.07
N LEU A 355 -3.63 -1.54 28.97
CA LEU A 355 -3.53 -2.48 27.87
C LEU A 355 -2.25 -3.32 28.03
N TYR A 356 -2.36 -4.64 28.07
CA TYR A 356 -1.22 -5.56 28.23
C TYR A 356 -1.11 -6.52 27.06
N LEU A 357 0.08 -7.06 26.82
CA LEU A 357 0.29 -8.17 25.90
C LEU A 357 0.29 -9.48 26.69
N VAL A 358 -0.48 -10.46 26.21
CA VAL A 358 -0.61 -11.75 26.87
C VAL A 358 -0.27 -12.87 25.91
N SER A 359 0.65 -13.74 26.30
CA SER A 359 1.06 -14.90 25.53
C SER A 359 0.83 -16.20 26.30
N GLY A 360 0.56 -17.29 25.57
CA GLY A 360 0.75 -18.64 26.11
C GLY A 360 2.23 -18.99 26.26
N LYS A 361 2.53 -20.10 26.95
CA LYS A 361 3.89 -20.57 27.30
C LYS A 361 4.87 -20.68 26.13
N SER A 362 4.38 -20.87 24.90
CA SER A 362 5.19 -20.95 23.68
C SER A 362 5.57 -19.60 23.08
N GLY A 363 4.98 -18.48 23.53
CA GLY A 363 5.31 -17.12 23.07
C GLY A 363 4.92 -16.79 21.62
N GLN A 364 4.33 -17.73 20.88
CA GLN A 364 4.12 -17.59 19.43
C GLN A 364 2.94 -16.70 19.04
N ASN A 365 1.98 -16.51 19.94
CA ASN A 365 0.82 -15.65 19.73
C ASN A 365 0.66 -14.73 20.94
N MET A 366 0.66 -13.42 20.70
CA MET A 366 0.34 -12.42 21.72
C MET A 366 -1.03 -11.81 21.44
N GLN A 367 -1.85 -11.72 22.48
CA GLN A 367 -3.12 -11.01 22.45
C GLN A 367 -2.99 -9.72 23.24
N LEU A 368 -3.50 -8.62 22.69
CA LEU A 368 -3.74 -7.42 23.48
C LEU A 368 -4.84 -7.75 24.52
N MET A 369 -4.74 -7.24 25.73
CA MET A 369 -5.73 -7.48 26.78
C MET A 369 -5.94 -6.18 27.55
N MET A 370 -7.18 -5.69 27.55
CA MET A 370 -7.55 -4.55 28.41
C MET A 370 -7.93 -5.08 29.78
N LEU A 371 -7.22 -4.63 30.81
CA LEU A 371 -7.52 -4.94 32.20
C LEU A 371 -8.28 -3.80 32.84
N ASN A 372 -9.49 -4.09 33.31
CA ASN A 372 -10.30 -3.17 34.10
C ASN A 372 -10.15 -3.58 35.60
N PRO A 373 -9.93 -2.63 36.53
CA PRO A 373 -9.93 -2.86 37.98
C PRO A 373 -11.12 -3.70 38.45
#